data_AF-A0A8I2Z0U5-F1
#
_entry.id   AF-A0A8I2Z0U5-F1
#
_cell.length_a   1.000
_cell.length_b   1.000
_cell.length_c   1.000
_cell.angle_alpha   90.00
_cell.angle_beta   90.00
_cell.angle_gamma   90.00
#
_symmetry.space_group_name_H-M   'P 1'
#
loop_
_entity.id
_entity.type
_entity.pdbx_description
1 polymer ?
#
loop_
_entity_poly.entity_id
_entity_poly.type
_entity_poly.pdbx_seq_one_letter_code
_entity_poly.pdbx_strand_id
1 'polypeptide(L)'
;MSKAVLFTHSHSVWASVPELAIRELGYGPNDIESKVINLVQGENFAPTFLDINPKGTLPTMVVDGRPYTSTAEVTSYLVKHAPKATQPRTAFTAKIHEDTLDPNFAMLLANSSTRQQRSHCTLPAIDKMHLNTTLPSQTLLNTSHSTIQSLPTTGALLSIYQGTATDRDKQAFFQRSTVHWHNLSKFVSEELPALLPDTAFFGGDEPGEDDFHLAAWLARIAFVAGGGSEQDGIRALEKGLGMKLHPKVSAYWGAWNARKSWKEVYAQGLH
;
A
#
# COMPACT_ATOMS: atom_id res chain seq x y z
N MET A 1 28.23 -7.55 -13.37
CA MET A 1 27.22 -6.83 -12.57
C MET A 1 26.38 -7.89 -11.88
N SER A 2 26.16 -7.79 -10.56
CA SER A 2 25.20 -8.68 -9.91
C SER A 2 23.78 -8.23 -10.31
N LYS A 3 22.85 -9.17 -10.45
CA LYS A 3 21.48 -8.87 -10.84
C LYS A 3 20.76 -8.16 -9.68
N ALA A 4 19.97 -7.13 -9.97
CA ALA A 4 19.15 -6.46 -8.95
C ALA A 4 18.10 -7.44 -8.40
N VAL A 5 17.98 -7.53 -7.07
CA VAL A 5 17.03 -8.44 -6.40
C VAL A 5 15.96 -7.62 -5.69
N LEU A 6 14.72 -7.70 -6.16
CA LEU A 6 13.53 -7.13 -5.54
C LEU A 6 12.89 -8.16 -4.59
N PHE A 7 12.79 -7.80 -3.32
CA PHE A 7 12.00 -8.49 -2.32
C PHE A 7 10.58 -7.94 -2.32
N THR A 8 9.60 -8.81 -2.54
CA THR A 8 8.20 -8.46 -2.84
C THR A 8 7.23 -9.43 -2.16
N HIS A 9 5.94 -9.07 -2.13
CA HIS A 9 4.86 -9.95 -1.73
C HIS A 9 3.54 -9.38 -2.24
N SER A 10 2.66 -10.22 -2.79
CA SER A 10 1.38 -9.78 -3.37
C SER A 10 0.57 -8.96 -2.37
N HIS A 11 0.44 -9.38 -1.11
CA HIS A 11 -0.36 -8.64 -0.12
C HIS A 11 0.21 -7.27 0.32
N SER A 12 1.41 -6.87 -0.12
CA SER A 12 1.94 -5.54 0.18
C SER A 12 1.50 -4.52 -0.86
N VAL A 13 0.69 -3.54 -0.44
CA VAL A 13 0.30 -2.40 -1.28
C VAL A 13 1.53 -1.71 -1.85
N TRP A 14 2.52 -1.47 -1.01
CA TRP A 14 3.70 -0.74 -1.42
C TRP A 14 4.64 -1.58 -2.29
N ALA A 15 4.65 -2.91 -2.15
CA ALA A 15 5.41 -3.76 -3.08
C ALA A 15 4.78 -3.80 -4.48
N SER A 16 3.50 -3.45 -4.62
CA SER A 16 2.83 -3.36 -5.92
C SER A 16 3.36 -2.20 -6.76
N VAL A 17 3.93 -1.17 -6.14
CA VAL A 17 4.51 -0.01 -6.84
C VAL A 17 5.66 -0.41 -7.77
N PRO A 18 6.76 -1.03 -7.28
CA PRO A 18 7.83 -1.48 -8.17
C PRO A 18 7.38 -2.62 -9.11
N GLU A 19 6.40 -3.44 -8.74
CA GLU A 19 5.84 -4.47 -9.62
C GLU A 19 5.13 -3.88 -10.85
N LEU A 20 4.37 -2.80 -10.66
CA LEU A 20 3.80 -2.01 -11.75
C LEU A 20 4.92 -1.34 -12.57
N ALA A 21 5.87 -0.70 -11.90
CA ALA A 21 6.99 -0.02 -12.55
C ALA A 21 7.79 -0.98 -13.45
N ILE A 22 8.17 -2.17 -12.97
CA ILE A 22 8.92 -3.16 -13.75
C ILE A 22 8.22 -3.49 -15.08
N ARG A 23 6.90 -3.69 -15.03
CA ARG A 23 6.09 -4.07 -16.21
C ARG A 23 5.87 -2.92 -17.19
N GLU A 24 5.90 -1.69 -16.70
CA GLU A 24 5.66 -0.48 -17.51
C GLU A 24 6.94 0.11 -18.10
N LEU A 25 8.06 -0.06 -17.42
CA LEU A 25 9.36 0.53 -17.74
C LEU A 25 10.18 -0.30 -18.74
N GLY A 26 9.61 -1.37 -19.28
CA GLY A 26 10.23 -2.17 -20.33
C GLY A 26 11.33 -3.12 -19.85
N TYR A 27 11.39 -3.42 -18.56
CA TYR A 27 12.29 -4.44 -18.03
C TYR A 27 11.96 -5.82 -18.60
N GLY A 28 13.00 -6.53 -19.04
CA GLY A 28 12.93 -7.93 -19.44
C GLY A 28 12.86 -8.88 -18.24
N PRO A 29 12.51 -10.15 -18.48
CA PRO A 29 12.35 -11.16 -17.43
C PRO A 29 13.64 -11.44 -16.64
N ASN A 30 14.79 -11.06 -17.21
CA ASN A 30 16.11 -11.29 -16.63
C ASN A 30 16.76 -10.05 -16.04
N ASP A 31 16.10 -8.89 -16.05
CA ASP A 31 16.72 -7.64 -15.60
C ASP A 31 16.64 -7.48 -14.08
N ILE A 32 15.49 -7.84 -13.48
CA ILE A 32 15.24 -7.80 -12.04
C ILE A 32 14.87 -9.21 -11.55
N GLU A 33 15.55 -9.70 -10.51
CA GLU A 33 15.21 -10.95 -9.84
C GLU A 33 14.17 -10.64 -8.76
N SER A 34 13.06 -11.38 -8.71
CA SER A 34 12.06 -11.22 -7.66
C SER A 34 12.16 -12.33 -6.62
N LYS A 35 12.23 -11.98 -5.34
CA LYS A 35 12.16 -12.90 -4.20
C LYS A 35 10.94 -12.58 -3.36
N VAL A 36 10.10 -13.59 -3.15
CA VAL A 36 8.90 -13.43 -2.32
C VAL A 36 9.29 -13.55 -0.85
N ILE A 37 8.86 -12.60 -0.03
CA ILE A 37 8.95 -12.64 1.43
C ILE A 37 7.53 -12.76 1.98
N ASN A 38 7.20 -13.91 2.56
CA ASN A 38 5.85 -14.24 3.01
C ASN A 38 5.44 -13.40 4.23
N LEU A 39 4.69 -12.32 3.97
CA LEU A 39 4.18 -11.43 5.02
C LEU A 39 3.14 -12.11 5.94
N VAL A 40 2.42 -13.11 5.44
CA VAL A 40 1.45 -13.86 6.25
C VAL A 40 2.16 -14.73 7.29
N GLN A 41 3.35 -15.21 6.97
CA GLN A 41 4.21 -15.96 7.88
C GLN A 41 5.20 -15.06 8.65
N GLY A 42 5.20 -13.75 8.41
CA GLY A 42 6.12 -12.82 9.08
C GLY A 42 7.58 -13.00 8.69
N GLU A 43 7.88 -13.53 7.49
CA GLU A 43 9.27 -13.76 7.03
C GLU A 43 10.10 -12.47 6.94
N ASN A 44 9.44 -11.32 6.79
CA ASN A 44 10.05 -10.00 6.83
C ASN A 44 10.64 -9.63 8.21
N PHE A 45 10.38 -10.42 9.24
CA PHE A 45 10.97 -10.29 10.56
C PHE A 45 12.03 -11.35 10.86
N ALA A 46 12.33 -12.25 9.92
CA ALA A 46 13.44 -13.17 10.06
C ALA A 46 14.76 -12.38 10.16
N PRO A 47 15.71 -12.77 11.04
CA PRO A 47 17.00 -12.08 11.18
C PRO A 47 17.71 -11.86 9.85
N THR A 48 17.67 -12.86 8.97
CA THR A 48 18.27 -12.80 7.63
C THR A 48 17.70 -11.71 6.72
N PHE A 49 16.43 -11.33 6.90
CA PHE A 49 15.81 -10.23 6.16
C PHE A 49 16.04 -8.89 6.87
N LEU A 50 15.99 -8.87 8.20
CA LEU A 50 16.26 -7.68 8.99
C LEU A 50 17.69 -7.15 8.82
N ASP A 51 18.66 -8.04 8.55
CA ASP A 51 20.02 -7.66 8.16
C ASP A 51 20.06 -6.86 6.84
N ILE A 52 19.08 -7.04 5.96
CA ILE A 52 18.95 -6.31 4.67
C ILE A 52 18.14 -5.02 4.86
N ASN A 53 16.99 -5.12 5.52
CA ASN A 53 16.13 -3.99 5.85
C ASN A 53 15.71 -4.07 7.32
N PRO A 54 16.35 -3.29 8.21
CA PRO A 54 16.05 -3.29 9.65
C PRO A 54 14.62 -2.88 10.00
N LYS A 55 13.88 -2.24 9.07
CA LYS A 55 12.47 -1.91 9.26
C LYS A 55 11.56 -3.11 9.04
N GLY A 56 12.03 -4.17 8.40
CA GLY A 56 11.23 -5.34 8.05
C GLY A 56 10.13 -5.03 7.05
N THR A 57 10.33 -4.09 6.13
CA THR A 57 9.32 -3.62 5.19
C THR A 57 9.54 -4.13 3.76
N LEU A 58 8.44 -4.23 3.03
CA LEU A 58 8.43 -4.42 1.57
C LEU A 58 7.85 -3.18 0.88
N PRO A 59 8.35 -2.84 -0.32
CA PRO A 59 9.40 -3.54 -1.05
C PRO A 59 10.79 -3.23 -0.46
N THR A 60 11.73 -4.14 -0.70
CA THR A 60 13.16 -3.92 -0.47
C THR A 60 13.89 -4.36 -1.72
N MET A 61 14.95 -3.68 -2.13
CA MET A 61 15.75 -4.10 -3.28
C MET A 61 17.22 -4.08 -2.94
N VAL A 62 17.99 -5.04 -3.46
CA VAL A 62 19.45 -5.07 -3.35
C VAL A 62 20.06 -5.01 -4.74
N VAL A 63 20.97 -4.06 -4.93
CA VAL A 63 21.71 -3.87 -6.18
C VAL A 63 23.20 -3.82 -5.84
N ASP A 64 23.99 -4.75 -6.36
CA ASP A 64 25.44 -4.82 -6.10
C ASP A 64 25.78 -4.74 -4.61
N GLY A 65 25.01 -5.47 -3.79
CA GLY A 65 25.17 -5.52 -2.32
C GLY A 65 24.62 -4.29 -1.57
N ARG A 66 24.12 -3.26 -2.26
CA ARG A 66 23.52 -2.08 -1.65
C ARG A 66 22.01 -2.24 -1.47
N PRO A 67 21.47 -2.14 -0.24
CA PRO A 67 20.04 -2.17 0.00
C PRO A 67 19.36 -0.81 -0.29
N TYR A 68 18.16 -0.87 -0.85
CA TYR A 68 17.18 0.19 -1.01
C TYR A 68 15.95 -0.24 -0.21
N THR A 69 15.56 0.52 0.81
CA THR A 69 14.73 0.02 1.92
C THR A 69 13.38 0.73 2.04
N SER A 70 13.06 1.58 1.06
CA SER A 70 11.77 2.24 0.96
C SER A 70 11.21 2.14 -0.45
N THR A 71 9.88 2.15 -0.56
CA THR A 71 9.18 2.15 -1.84
C THR A 71 9.65 3.24 -2.78
N ALA A 72 9.87 4.45 -2.25
CA ALA A 72 10.33 5.59 -3.03
C ALA A 72 11.78 5.39 -3.53
N GLU A 73 12.69 4.87 -2.71
CA GLU A 73 14.06 4.57 -3.13
C GLU A 73 14.11 3.46 -4.20
N VAL A 74 13.35 2.38 -3.99
CA VAL A 74 13.28 1.24 -4.93
C VAL A 74 12.73 1.71 -6.28
N THR A 75 11.60 2.44 -6.27
CA THR A 75 10.92 2.85 -7.50
C THR A 75 11.72 3.92 -8.23
N SER A 76 12.32 4.90 -7.53
CA SER A 76 13.22 5.87 -8.16
C SER A 76 14.45 5.21 -8.79
N TYR A 77 14.99 4.15 -8.19
CA TYR A 77 16.09 3.39 -8.82
C TYR A 77 15.61 2.75 -10.13
N LEU A 78 14.45 2.10 -10.13
CA LEU A 78 13.89 1.47 -11.32
C LEU A 78 13.63 2.51 -12.43
N VAL A 79 12.97 3.62 -12.10
CA VAL A 79 12.70 4.69 -13.09
C VAL A 79 14.00 5.25 -13.67
N LYS A 80 15.03 5.46 -12.84
CA LYS A 80 16.33 5.98 -13.29
C LYS A 80 17.10 5.04 -14.22
N HIS A 81 16.94 3.72 -14.06
CA HIS A 81 17.67 2.70 -14.83
C HIS A 81 16.75 1.93 -15.80
N ALA A 82 15.59 2.49 -16.10
CA ALA A 82 14.60 1.87 -16.96
C ALA A 82 15.09 1.79 -18.41
N PRO A 83 14.85 0.66 -19.11
CA PRO A 83 14.99 0.60 -20.56
C PRO A 83 14.12 1.63 -21.29
N LYS A 84 12.96 1.96 -20.72
CA LYS A 84 12.04 2.97 -21.22
C LYS A 84 11.96 4.14 -20.24
N ALA A 85 12.38 5.33 -20.69
CA ALA A 85 12.31 6.53 -19.88
C ALA A 85 10.86 6.92 -19.55
N THR A 86 10.63 7.45 -18.34
CA THR A 86 9.36 8.03 -17.91
C THR A 86 9.62 9.21 -16.97
N GLN A 87 8.55 9.90 -16.56
CA GLN A 87 8.65 11.02 -15.63
C GLN A 87 9.05 10.54 -14.21
N PRO A 88 10.06 11.16 -13.59
CA PRO A 88 10.48 10.83 -12.22
C PRO A 88 9.46 11.32 -11.19
N ARG A 89 9.57 10.84 -9.95
CA ARG A 89 8.69 11.28 -8.85
C ARG A 89 8.71 12.79 -8.64
N THR A 90 7.57 13.31 -8.20
CA THR A 90 7.44 14.70 -7.74
C THR A 90 7.10 14.76 -6.25
N ALA A 91 6.76 15.96 -5.76
CA ALA A 91 6.25 16.15 -4.41
C ALA A 91 4.91 15.41 -4.17
N PHE A 92 4.19 15.03 -5.23
CA PHE A 92 2.96 14.27 -5.13
C PHE A 92 3.17 12.92 -4.45
N THR A 93 4.27 12.20 -4.75
CA THR A 93 4.60 10.95 -4.05
C THR A 93 4.72 11.18 -2.54
N ALA A 94 5.30 12.28 -2.07
CA ALA A 94 5.37 12.55 -0.63
C ALA A 94 3.98 12.73 -0.01
N LYS A 95 3.05 13.39 -0.71
CA LYS A 95 1.66 13.60 -0.26
C LYS A 95 0.91 12.29 -0.01
N ILE A 96 0.95 11.36 -0.95
CA ILE A 96 0.21 10.07 -0.81
C ILE A 96 0.87 9.11 0.18
N HIS A 97 2.12 9.37 0.57
CA HIS A 97 2.82 8.71 1.68
C HIS A 97 2.64 9.45 3.00
N GLU A 98 1.76 10.45 3.09
CA GLU A 98 1.40 11.03 4.38
C GLU A 98 0.68 9.98 5.24
N ASP A 99 1.07 9.95 6.50
CA ASP A 99 0.48 9.23 7.61
C ASP A 99 -1.06 9.32 7.69
N THR A 100 -1.61 10.49 7.41
CA THR A 100 -3.06 10.76 7.39
C THR A 100 -3.80 10.07 6.24
N LEU A 101 -3.06 9.55 5.26
CA LEU A 101 -3.53 8.85 4.07
C LEU A 101 -3.03 7.40 4.01
N ASP A 102 -2.49 6.85 5.10
CA ASP A 102 -1.93 5.49 5.13
C ASP A 102 -2.95 4.42 4.65
N PRO A 103 -2.68 3.73 3.53
CA PRO A 103 -3.59 2.75 2.95
C PRO A 103 -3.60 1.42 3.73
N ASN A 104 -2.55 1.09 4.50
CA ASN A 104 -2.54 -0.09 5.37
C ASN A 104 -3.38 0.14 6.63
N PHE A 105 -3.32 1.34 7.21
CA PHE A 105 -4.21 1.67 8.33
C PHE A 105 -5.69 1.63 7.89
N ALA A 106 -5.98 1.92 6.62
CA ALA A 106 -7.33 1.80 6.05
C ALA A 106 -7.91 0.37 6.17
N MET A 107 -7.08 -0.67 6.14
CA MET A 107 -7.52 -2.06 6.34
C MET A 107 -7.94 -2.38 7.78
N LEU A 108 -7.55 -1.53 8.73
CA LEU A 108 -7.73 -1.79 10.16
C LEU A 108 -8.90 -0.99 10.74
N LEU A 109 -9.54 -0.14 9.94
CA LEU A 109 -10.54 0.81 10.43
C LEU A 109 -11.74 0.08 11.03
N ALA A 110 -12.15 0.53 12.22
CA ALA A 110 -13.38 0.08 12.88
C ALA A 110 -14.14 1.29 13.43
N ASN A 111 -15.48 1.23 13.39
CA ASN A 111 -16.34 2.35 13.82
C ASN A 111 -17.36 1.97 14.91
N SER A 112 -17.35 0.73 15.39
CA SER A 112 -18.04 0.30 16.62
C SER A 112 -17.58 -1.10 17.04
N SER A 113 -17.84 -1.48 18.30
CA SER A 113 -17.48 -2.78 18.88
C SER A 113 -18.17 -3.99 18.23
N THR A 114 -19.32 -3.78 17.59
CA THR A 114 -20.10 -4.83 16.91
C THR A 114 -19.90 -4.84 15.39
N ARG A 115 -19.29 -3.80 14.82
CA ARG A 115 -19.15 -3.63 13.37
C ARG A 115 -17.68 -3.75 12.94
N GLN A 116 -17.27 -5.01 12.76
CA GLN A 116 -16.06 -5.45 12.07
C GLN A 116 -16.06 -5.15 10.55
N GLN A 117 -16.98 -4.31 10.05
CA GLN A 117 -17.34 -4.26 8.61
C GLN A 117 -16.29 -3.66 7.67
N ARG A 118 -15.15 -3.17 8.17
CA ARG A 118 -14.08 -2.63 7.33
C ARG A 118 -12.70 -3.17 7.66
N SER A 119 -12.61 -4.09 8.64
CA SER A 119 -11.34 -4.77 8.85
C SER A 119 -11.20 -5.88 7.81
N HIS A 120 -10.29 -5.66 6.86
CA HIS A 120 -9.93 -6.68 5.87
C HIS A 120 -8.80 -7.59 6.38
N CYS A 121 -8.31 -7.33 7.59
CA CYS A 121 -7.41 -8.21 8.32
C CYS A 121 -8.23 -9.19 9.17
N THR A 122 -8.05 -10.49 8.93
CA THR A 122 -8.70 -11.52 9.75
C THR A 122 -7.99 -11.68 11.10
N LEU A 123 -8.74 -12.01 12.16
CA LEU A 123 -8.19 -12.31 13.49
C LEU A 123 -7.04 -13.34 13.45
N PRO A 124 -7.11 -14.46 12.69
CA PRO A 124 -6.00 -15.39 12.57
C PRO A 124 -4.75 -14.81 11.91
N ALA A 125 -4.89 -13.85 10.99
CA ALA A 125 -3.76 -13.15 10.40
C ALA A 125 -3.09 -12.23 11.43
N ILE A 126 -3.90 -11.52 12.23
CA ILE A 126 -3.44 -10.68 13.34
C ILE A 126 -2.75 -11.55 14.42
N ASP A 127 -3.36 -12.67 14.83
CA ASP A 127 -2.80 -13.62 15.81
C ASP A 127 -1.48 -14.24 15.35
N LYS A 128 -1.38 -14.71 14.09
CA LYS A 128 -0.13 -15.24 13.53
C LYS A 128 0.95 -14.18 13.47
N MET A 129 0.58 -12.94 13.17
CA MET A 129 1.49 -11.80 13.19
C MET A 129 2.03 -11.58 14.62
N HIS A 130 1.18 -11.65 15.65
CA HIS A 130 1.60 -11.54 17.06
C HIS A 130 2.46 -12.70 17.56
N LEU A 131 2.11 -13.93 17.20
CA LEU A 131 2.80 -15.13 17.68
C LEU A 131 4.23 -15.22 17.13
N ASN A 132 4.47 -14.68 15.93
CA ASN A 132 5.82 -14.61 15.35
C ASN A 132 6.64 -13.42 15.90
N THR A 133 6.10 -12.61 16.81
CA THR A 133 6.84 -11.57 17.55
C THR A 133 7.18 -11.96 18.97
N THR A 134 8.19 -12.82 19.11
CA THR A 134 9.03 -12.83 20.31
C THR A 134 10.02 -11.65 20.35
N LEU A 135 10.00 -10.77 19.34
CA LEU A 135 10.63 -9.46 19.33
C LEU A 135 9.71 -8.41 20.01
N PRO A 136 10.27 -7.41 20.72
CA PRO A 136 9.49 -6.43 21.50
C PRO A 136 8.38 -5.82 20.66
N SER A 137 7.20 -5.66 21.27
CA SER A 137 5.88 -5.40 20.68
C SER A 137 5.72 -4.15 19.75
N GLN A 138 6.80 -3.52 19.30
CA GLN A 138 6.83 -2.31 18.49
C GLN A 138 6.91 -2.60 16.97
N THR A 139 7.11 -3.84 16.53
CA THR A 139 7.68 -4.09 15.18
C THR A 139 6.69 -4.48 14.08
N LEU A 140 5.47 -4.91 14.39
CA LEU A 140 4.51 -5.40 13.37
C LEU A 140 3.80 -4.28 12.60
N LEU A 141 3.96 -3.06 13.09
CA LEU A 141 3.36 -1.86 12.56
C LEU A 141 4.42 -0.91 11.99
N ASN A 142 5.66 -1.38 11.85
CA ASN A 142 6.70 -0.70 11.06
C ASN A 142 6.31 -0.78 9.58
N THR A 143 5.22 -0.11 9.21
CA THR A 143 5.21 0.66 7.98
C THR A 143 6.15 1.85 8.22
N SER A 144 6.67 2.46 7.16
CA SER A 144 7.50 3.67 7.28
C SER A 144 6.74 4.89 7.85
N HIS A 145 5.46 4.72 8.22
CA HIS A 145 4.53 5.77 8.64
C HIS A 145 4.42 5.83 10.17
N SER A 146 4.61 7.03 10.72
CA SER A 146 4.68 7.27 12.17
C SER A 146 3.33 7.09 12.88
N THR A 147 2.22 7.14 12.13
CA THR A 147 0.87 6.96 12.65
C THR A 147 0.69 5.57 13.20
N ILE A 148 1.22 4.56 12.53
CA ILE A 148 1.07 3.18 13.03
C ILE A 148 2.06 2.91 14.18
N GLN A 149 3.24 3.56 14.19
CA GLN A 149 4.18 3.50 15.32
C GLN A 149 3.64 4.10 16.63
N SER A 150 2.68 5.03 16.55
CA SER A 150 2.02 5.62 17.72
C SER A 150 0.81 4.84 18.26
N LEU A 151 0.42 3.73 17.60
CA LEU A 151 -0.52 2.78 18.22
C LEU A 151 0.21 2.01 19.31
N PRO A 152 -0.39 1.81 20.50
CA PRO A 152 0.26 1.12 21.61
C PRO A 152 0.49 -0.36 21.29
N THR A 153 1.53 -0.67 20.52
CA THR A 153 1.94 -2.03 20.14
C THR A 153 0.87 -2.81 19.38
N THR A 154 1.29 -3.83 18.66
CA THR A 154 0.36 -4.78 18.05
C THR A 154 -0.57 -5.42 19.11
N GLY A 155 -0.13 -5.50 20.38
CA GLY A 155 -0.96 -5.95 21.49
C GLY A 155 -2.19 -5.09 21.81
N ALA A 156 -2.18 -3.77 21.58
CA ALA A 156 -3.41 -2.97 21.76
C ALA A 156 -4.37 -3.11 20.58
N LEU A 157 -3.85 -3.25 19.36
CA LEU A 157 -4.70 -3.57 18.21
C LEU A 157 -5.34 -4.94 18.41
N LEU A 158 -4.57 -5.92 18.87
CA LEU A 158 -5.06 -7.25 19.22
C LEU A 158 -6.18 -7.19 20.25
N SER A 159 -5.95 -6.46 21.35
CA SER A 159 -6.92 -6.39 22.43
C SER A 159 -8.21 -5.69 22.00
N ILE A 160 -8.14 -4.74 21.05
CA ILE A 160 -9.34 -4.16 20.42
C ILE A 160 -10.12 -5.25 19.68
N TYR A 161 -9.46 -6.04 18.84
CA TYR A 161 -10.13 -7.09 18.04
C TYR A 161 -10.56 -8.32 18.86
N GLN A 162 -9.85 -8.65 19.94
CA GLN A 162 -10.23 -9.67 20.91
C GLN A 162 -11.31 -9.19 21.90
N GLY A 163 -11.67 -7.90 21.87
CA GLY A 163 -12.64 -7.30 22.77
C GLY A 163 -12.13 -7.07 24.21
N THR A 164 -10.86 -7.35 24.48
CA THR A 164 -10.21 -7.25 25.79
C THR A 164 -9.63 -5.85 26.10
N ALA A 165 -9.58 -4.95 25.12
CA ALA A 165 -9.18 -3.56 25.32
C ALA A 165 -10.14 -2.78 26.23
N THR A 166 -9.61 -1.75 26.90
CA THR A 166 -10.43 -0.83 27.70
C THR A 166 -11.38 -0.02 26.82
N ASP A 167 -12.50 0.45 27.37
CA ASP A 167 -13.45 1.29 26.62
C ASP A 167 -12.80 2.59 26.12
N ARG A 168 -11.87 3.14 26.90
CA ARG A 168 -11.06 4.31 26.51
C ARG A 168 -10.26 4.03 25.25
N ASP A 169 -9.55 2.91 25.20
CA ASP A 169 -8.67 2.56 24.07
C ASP A 169 -9.49 2.22 22.82
N LYS A 170 -10.61 1.50 22.99
CA LYS A 170 -11.58 1.23 21.91
C LYS A 170 -12.11 2.55 21.32
N GLN A 171 -12.54 3.48 22.17
CA GLN A 171 -13.09 4.75 21.72
C GLN A 171 -12.03 5.60 21.00
N ALA A 172 -10.80 5.65 21.50
CA ALA A 172 -9.70 6.34 20.84
C ALA A 172 -9.39 5.75 19.45
N PHE A 173 -9.39 4.42 19.33
CA PHE A 173 -9.19 3.75 18.05
C PHE A 173 -10.32 4.03 17.05
N PHE A 174 -11.59 4.01 17.49
CA PHE A 174 -12.73 4.32 16.63
C PHE A 174 -12.74 5.78 16.18
N GLN A 175 -12.38 6.71 17.06
CA GLN A 175 -12.21 8.13 16.70
C GLN A 175 -11.14 8.29 15.64
N ARG A 176 -9.95 7.70 15.86
CA ARG A 176 -8.86 7.73 14.88
C ARG A 176 -9.27 7.07 13.55
N SER A 177 -9.98 5.96 13.59
CA SER A 177 -10.49 5.28 12.39
C SER A 177 -11.45 6.16 11.60
N THR A 178 -12.32 6.89 12.30
CA THR A 178 -13.28 7.83 11.70
C THR A 178 -12.55 9.00 11.04
N VAL A 179 -11.59 9.60 11.74
CA VAL A 179 -10.76 10.70 11.20
C VAL A 179 -9.98 10.24 9.97
N HIS A 180 -9.38 9.05 10.02
CA HIS A 180 -8.61 8.51 8.90
C HIS A 180 -9.50 8.25 7.68
N TRP A 181 -10.67 7.63 7.86
CA TRP A 181 -11.60 7.44 6.75
C TRP A 181 -12.06 8.78 6.15
N HIS A 182 -12.28 9.79 6.99
CA HIS A 182 -12.61 11.14 6.52
C HIS A 182 -11.49 11.74 5.67
N ASN A 183 -10.23 11.62 6.09
CA ASN A 183 -9.08 12.11 5.33
C ASN A 183 -8.95 11.40 3.98
N LEU A 184 -9.07 10.07 3.95
CA LEU A 184 -9.06 9.29 2.71
C LEU A 184 -10.20 9.73 1.78
N SER A 185 -11.39 9.91 2.34
CA SER A 185 -12.58 10.32 1.58
C SER A 185 -12.35 11.69 0.93
N LYS A 186 -11.94 12.67 1.74
CA LYS A 186 -11.65 14.03 1.30
C LYS A 186 -10.55 14.05 0.24
N PHE A 187 -9.48 13.29 0.44
CA PHE A 187 -8.40 13.22 -0.53
C PHE A 187 -8.90 12.70 -1.88
N VAL A 188 -9.63 11.58 -1.91
CA VAL A 188 -10.13 11.00 -3.17
C VAL A 188 -11.19 11.89 -3.84
N SER A 189 -12.08 12.53 -3.07
CA SER A 189 -13.20 13.30 -3.63
C SER A 189 -12.87 14.74 -3.99
N GLU A 190 -11.94 15.38 -3.29
CA GLU A 190 -11.66 16.82 -3.40
C GLU A 190 -10.24 17.11 -3.87
N GLU A 191 -9.23 16.53 -3.20
CA GLU A 191 -7.82 16.90 -3.45
C GLU A 191 -7.26 16.21 -4.71
N LEU A 192 -7.46 14.90 -4.84
CA LEU A 192 -6.94 14.09 -5.94
C LEU A 192 -7.43 14.59 -7.32
N PRO A 193 -8.72 14.92 -7.55
CA PRO A 193 -9.17 15.44 -8.84
C PRO A 193 -8.48 16.75 -9.25
N ALA A 194 -8.10 17.58 -8.28
CA ALA A 194 -7.39 18.84 -8.52
C ALA A 194 -5.88 18.61 -8.79
N LEU A 195 -5.32 17.54 -8.25
CA LEU A 195 -3.92 17.15 -8.44
C LEU A 195 -3.70 16.34 -9.72
N LEU A 196 -4.69 15.57 -10.17
CA LEU A 196 -4.59 14.78 -11.39
C LEU A 196 -4.40 15.68 -12.62
N PRO A 197 -3.48 15.31 -13.53
CA PRO A 197 -3.24 16.07 -14.75
C PRO A 197 -4.44 15.98 -15.70
N ASP A 198 -4.41 16.77 -16.77
CA ASP A 198 -5.39 16.66 -17.85
C ASP A 198 -5.08 15.51 -18.83
N THR A 199 -3.88 14.93 -18.72
CA THR A 199 -3.46 13.70 -19.40
C THR A 199 -3.96 12.46 -18.66
N ALA A 200 -3.76 11.26 -19.24
CA ALA A 200 -4.15 10.00 -18.61
C ALA A 200 -3.41 9.73 -17.29
N PHE A 201 -2.14 10.12 -17.23
CA PHE A 201 -1.21 9.86 -16.13
C PHE A 201 -0.34 11.09 -15.83
N PHE A 202 0.29 11.16 -14.65
CA PHE A 202 1.35 12.14 -14.37
C PHE A 202 2.52 12.02 -15.35
N GLY A 203 2.77 10.82 -15.87
CA GLY A 203 3.73 10.58 -16.96
C GLY A 203 3.29 11.03 -18.36
N GLY A 204 2.04 11.51 -18.53
CA GLY A 204 1.44 11.85 -19.83
C GLY A 204 0.47 10.77 -20.32
N ASP A 205 0.73 10.22 -21.51
CA ASP A 205 -0.06 9.11 -22.08
C ASP A 205 0.27 7.75 -21.44
N GLU A 206 1.43 7.67 -20.78
CA GLU A 206 1.94 6.48 -20.11
C GLU A 206 2.31 6.82 -18.65
N PRO A 207 2.26 5.83 -17.74
CA PRO A 207 2.48 6.09 -16.32
C PRO A 207 3.93 6.50 -16.01
N GLY A 208 4.07 7.51 -15.13
CA GLY A 208 5.30 7.92 -14.47
C GLY A 208 5.44 7.35 -13.07
N GLU A 209 6.50 7.76 -12.36
CA GLU A 209 6.78 7.26 -11.01
C GLU A 209 5.62 7.52 -10.03
N ASP A 210 5.07 8.74 -10.04
CA ASP A 210 3.94 9.15 -9.20
C ASP A 210 2.69 8.28 -9.48
N ASP A 211 2.51 7.83 -10.72
CA ASP A 211 1.38 6.99 -11.11
C ASP A 211 1.48 5.58 -10.51
N PHE A 212 2.68 4.99 -10.46
CA PHE A 212 2.86 3.67 -9.84
C PHE A 212 2.48 3.70 -8.37
N HIS A 213 2.83 4.78 -7.67
CA HIS A 213 2.47 4.97 -6.27
C HIS A 213 0.97 5.21 -6.09
N LEU A 214 0.37 6.10 -6.88
CA LEU A 214 -1.07 6.38 -6.80
C LEU A 214 -1.92 5.16 -7.15
N ALA A 215 -1.55 4.42 -8.18
CA ALA A 215 -2.27 3.23 -8.63
C ALA A 215 -2.35 2.17 -7.52
N ALA A 216 -1.23 1.87 -6.87
CA ALA A 216 -1.18 0.93 -5.76
C ALA A 216 -1.97 1.43 -4.54
N TRP A 217 -1.82 2.71 -4.20
CA TRP A 217 -2.56 3.32 -3.11
C TRP A 217 -4.07 3.25 -3.35
N LEU A 218 -4.54 3.66 -4.54
CA LEU A 218 -5.95 3.70 -4.90
C LEU A 218 -6.55 2.29 -4.98
N ALA A 219 -5.78 1.31 -5.46
CA ALA A 219 -6.14 -0.10 -5.41
C ALA A 219 -6.46 -0.56 -3.97
N ARG A 220 -5.61 -0.23 -2.99
CA ARG A 220 -5.86 -0.59 -1.58
C ARG A 220 -7.12 0.09 -1.04
N ILE A 221 -7.35 1.37 -1.35
CA ILE A 221 -8.56 2.05 -0.87
C ILE A 221 -9.82 1.45 -1.52
N ALA A 222 -9.77 1.10 -2.81
CA ALA A 222 -10.87 0.40 -3.49
C ALA A 222 -11.15 -0.97 -2.88
N PHE A 223 -10.10 -1.75 -2.59
CA PHE A 223 -10.21 -3.01 -1.86
C PHE A 223 -10.88 -2.83 -0.49
N VAL A 224 -10.44 -1.81 0.27
CA VAL A 224 -11.02 -1.49 1.58
C VAL A 224 -12.51 -1.12 1.47
N ALA A 225 -12.93 -0.51 0.36
CA ALA A 225 -14.33 -0.23 0.06
C ALA A 225 -15.13 -1.45 -0.43
N GLY A 226 -14.48 -2.61 -0.61
CA GLY A 226 -15.08 -3.87 -1.06
C GLY A 226 -15.14 -4.02 -2.59
N GLY A 227 -14.27 -3.32 -3.32
CA GLY A 227 -14.19 -3.39 -4.77
C GLY A 227 -13.08 -4.31 -5.28
N GLY A 228 -13.24 -4.81 -6.50
CA GLY A 228 -12.23 -5.54 -7.26
C GLY A 228 -11.40 -4.64 -8.18
N SER A 229 -10.50 -5.27 -8.95
CA SER A 229 -9.52 -4.58 -9.81
C SER A 229 -10.13 -4.04 -11.10
N GLU A 230 -11.42 -4.25 -11.32
CA GLU A 230 -12.17 -3.82 -12.49
C GLU A 230 -13.00 -2.56 -12.22
N GLN A 231 -14.01 -2.30 -13.05
CA GLN A 231 -14.91 -1.15 -12.92
C GLN A 231 -15.79 -1.22 -11.66
N ASP A 232 -15.82 -2.38 -10.99
CA ASP A 232 -16.45 -2.54 -9.69
C ASP A 232 -15.65 -1.84 -8.57
N GLY A 233 -14.33 -1.69 -8.71
CA GLY A 233 -13.47 -0.94 -7.79
C GLY A 233 -13.94 0.49 -7.53
N ILE A 234 -14.14 1.26 -8.60
CA ILE A 234 -14.63 2.65 -8.51
C ILE A 234 -16.06 2.72 -7.97
N ARG A 235 -16.93 1.79 -8.38
CA ARG A 235 -18.30 1.73 -7.86
C ARG A 235 -18.33 1.43 -6.37
N ALA A 236 -17.44 0.57 -5.89
CA ALA A 236 -17.28 0.29 -4.46
C ALA A 236 -16.77 1.52 -3.70
N LEU A 237 -15.79 2.25 -4.26
CA LEU A 237 -15.34 3.52 -3.69
C LEU A 237 -16.49 4.52 -3.57
N GLU A 238 -17.24 4.78 -4.65
CA GLU A 238 -18.39 5.70 -4.63
C GLU A 238 -19.41 5.31 -3.56
N LYS A 239 -19.73 4.01 -3.47
CA LYS A 239 -20.63 3.48 -2.45
C LYS A 239 -20.07 3.64 -1.04
N GLY A 240 -18.78 3.35 -0.84
CA GLY A 240 -18.10 3.43 0.46
C GLY A 240 -17.97 4.86 0.98
N LEU A 241 -17.79 5.80 0.06
CA LEU A 241 -17.71 7.25 0.32
C LEU A 241 -19.09 7.91 0.40
N GLY A 242 -20.12 7.28 -0.14
CA GLY A 242 -21.48 7.83 -0.19
C GLY A 242 -21.63 8.97 -1.18
N MET A 243 -20.77 9.05 -2.20
CA MET A 243 -20.77 10.12 -3.19
C MET A 243 -20.25 9.63 -4.55
N LYS A 244 -20.62 10.32 -5.63
CA LYS A 244 -20.00 10.10 -6.94
C LYS A 244 -18.60 10.68 -6.99
N LEU A 245 -17.68 9.96 -7.61
CA LEU A 245 -16.32 10.46 -7.79
C LEU A 245 -16.25 11.41 -8.99
N HIS A 246 -15.29 12.33 -8.93
CA HIS A 246 -15.02 13.21 -10.05
C HIS A 246 -14.62 12.38 -11.30
N PRO A 247 -15.09 12.74 -12.51
CA PRO A 247 -14.79 11.98 -13.73
C PRO A 247 -13.30 11.74 -13.98
N LYS A 248 -12.42 12.68 -13.59
CA LYS A 248 -10.96 12.50 -13.66
C LYS A 248 -10.45 11.28 -12.89
N VAL A 249 -10.98 11.01 -11.69
CA VAL A 249 -10.57 9.86 -10.88
C VAL A 249 -11.04 8.55 -11.51
N SER A 250 -12.28 8.55 -12.04
CA SER A 250 -12.82 7.39 -12.77
C SER A 250 -12.06 7.11 -14.06
N ALA A 251 -11.68 8.15 -14.80
CA ALA A 251 -10.86 8.04 -16.01
C ALA A 251 -9.46 7.52 -15.69
N TYR A 252 -8.83 8.02 -14.63
CA TYR A 252 -7.53 7.55 -14.15
C TYR A 252 -7.53 6.05 -13.83
N TRP A 253 -8.53 5.59 -13.06
CA TRP A 253 -8.72 4.17 -12.77
C TRP A 253 -8.95 3.35 -14.04
N GLY A 254 -9.80 3.83 -14.94
CA GLY A 254 -10.06 3.18 -16.23
C GLY A 254 -8.80 3.04 -17.08
N ALA A 255 -7.95 4.06 -17.09
CA ALA A 255 -6.67 4.04 -17.80
C ALA A 255 -5.74 2.95 -17.25
N TRP A 256 -5.65 2.79 -15.92
CA TRP A 256 -4.90 1.71 -15.29
C TRP A 256 -5.50 0.33 -15.54
N ASN A 257 -6.81 0.18 -15.35
CA ASN A 257 -7.52 -1.09 -15.51
C ASN A 257 -7.33 -1.71 -16.91
N ALA A 258 -7.22 -0.87 -17.95
CA ALA A 258 -6.99 -1.31 -19.31
C ALA A 258 -5.59 -1.92 -19.52
N ARG A 259 -4.60 -1.58 -18.68
CA ARG A 259 -3.20 -1.97 -18.88
C ARG A 259 -2.95 -3.43 -18.56
N LYS A 260 -2.05 -4.04 -19.33
CA LYS A 260 -1.61 -5.42 -19.10
C LYS A 260 -0.91 -5.56 -17.74
N SER A 261 -0.09 -4.59 -17.37
CA SER A 261 0.62 -4.55 -16.08
C SER A 261 -0.32 -4.65 -14.89
N TRP A 262 -1.41 -3.86 -14.91
CA TRP A 262 -2.44 -3.88 -13.87
C TRP A 262 -3.08 -5.25 -13.73
N LYS A 263 -3.47 -5.85 -14.87
CA LYS A 263 -4.08 -7.19 -14.90
C LYS A 263 -3.13 -8.27 -14.39
N GLU A 264 -1.83 -8.13 -14.64
CA GLU A 264 -0.82 -9.07 -14.14
C GLU A 264 -0.56 -8.89 -12.63
N VAL A 265 -0.42 -7.65 -12.15
CA VAL A 265 -0.16 -7.35 -10.74
C VAL A 265 -1.36 -7.71 -9.86
N TYR A 266 -2.57 -7.44 -10.33
CA TYR A 266 -3.82 -7.70 -9.61
C TYR A 266 -4.57 -8.92 -10.16
N ALA A 267 -3.86 -9.87 -10.75
CA ALA A 267 -4.45 -11.10 -11.31
C ALA A 267 -5.19 -11.93 -10.25
N GLN A 268 -4.76 -11.82 -8.98
CA GLN A 268 -5.37 -12.50 -7.83
C GLN A 268 -6.38 -11.63 -7.08
N GLY A 269 -6.81 -10.51 -7.68
CA GLY A 269 -7.65 -9.50 -7.06
C GLY A 269 -6.83 -8.35 -6.49
N LEU A 270 -7.56 -7.36 -5.96
CA LEU A 270 -6.93 -6.30 -5.16
C LEU A 270 -6.60 -6.86 -3.77
N HIS A 271 -5.55 -6.30 -3.20
CA HIS A 271 -5.06 -6.62 -1.86
C HIS A 271 -4.89 -5.33 -1.11
#